data_AF-A0A0D9P8I9-F1
#
_entry.id   AF-A0A0D9P8I9-F1
#
_cell.length_a   1.000
_cell.length_b   1.000
_cell.length_c   1.000
_cell.angle_alpha   90.00
_cell.angle_beta   90.00
_cell.angle_gamma   90.00
#
_symmetry.space_group_name_H-M   'P 1'
#
loop_
_entity.id
_entity.type
_entity.pdbx_description
1 polymer ?
#
loop_
_entity_poly.entity_id
_entity_poly.type
_entity_poly.pdbx_seq_one_letter_code
_entity_poly.pdbx_strand_id
1 'polypeptide(L)'
;MDAGFKTFCEGPGSIPGSYIWVNMPPKELSRSVAKECDGVAIKVFKIKGREKPCIGGIYPLMYHPVDVHNPVLVESLKPIFEEKIGSRLDTEYTLTYTEPFQDLWFCQGEIANLAITAEKADALKPYLQLRLSIMNEIFVGVRFANKKIEQIALGRLQKRIDAVSAKLSV
;
A
#
# COMPACT_ATOMS: atom_id res chain seq x y z
N MET A 1 -9.01 -3.82 19.72
CA MET A 1 -8.96 -2.83 18.61
C MET A 1 -10.00 -3.24 17.60
N ASP A 2 -10.65 -2.28 16.96
CA ASP A 2 -11.53 -2.53 15.81
C ASP A 2 -10.72 -2.33 14.52
N ALA A 3 -11.11 -3.03 13.45
CA ALA A 3 -10.45 -2.90 12.15
C ALA A 3 -10.72 -1.52 11.54
N GLY A 4 -9.75 -0.61 11.69
CA GLY A 4 -9.80 0.74 11.18
C GLY A 4 -8.41 1.26 10.81
N PHE A 5 -8.38 2.15 9.82
CA PHE A 5 -7.17 2.88 9.45
C PHE A 5 -7.42 4.39 9.52
N LYS A 6 -6.33 5.14 9.60
CA LYS A 6 -6.39 6.59 9.62
C LYS A 6 -5.46 7.18 8.58
N THR A 7 -5.96 8.16 7.82
CA THR A 7 -5.15 8.89 6.83
C THR A 7 -4.72 10.22 7.39
N PHE A 8 -3.41 10.45 7.40
CA PHE A 8 -2.77 11.71 7.77
C PHE A 8 -2.23 12.37 6.51
N CYS A 9 -2.49 13.66 6.34
CA CYS A 9 -2.04 14.45 5.20
C CYS A 9 -1.04 15.52 5.63
N GLU A 10 -0.19 15.93 4.70
CA GLU A 10 0.72 17.06 4.87
C GLU A 10 -0.05 18.36 5.17
N GLY A 11 0.24 18.94 6.34
CA GLY A 11 -0.33 20.18 6.85
C GLY A 11 0.41 21.45 6.43
N PRO A 12 -0.18 22.63 6.70
CA PRO A 12 0.48 23.91 6.48
C PRO A 12 1.81 24.00 7.24
N GLY A 13 2.82 24.61 6.62
CA GLY A 13 4.15 24.77 7.23
C GLY A 13 5.08 23.55 7.14
N SER A 14 4.60 22.42 6.57
CA SER A 14 5.45 21.27 6.31
C SER A 14 6.56 21.58 5.31
N ILE A 15 7.76 21.07 5.57
CA ILE A 15 8.91 21.12 4.66
C ILE A 15 9.37 19.68 4.33
N PRO A 16 10.03 19.43 3.19
CA PRO A 16 10.55 18.11 2.88
C PRO A 16 11.43 17.58 4.03
N GLY A 17 11.11 16.38 4.52
CA GLY A 17 11.81 15.76 5.66
C GLY A 17 11.31 16.18 7.06
N SER A 18 10.42 17.17 7.16
CA SER A 18 9.77 17.56 8.42
C SER A 18 8.31 17.92 8.16
N TYR A 19 7.43 16.93 8.33
CA TYR A 19 6.01 17.04 8.02
C TYR A 19 5.16 17.30 9.26
N ILE A 20 4.24 18.26 9.16
CA ILE A 20 3.17 18.46 10.12
C ILE A 20 1.99 17.62 9.65
N TRP A 21 1.64 16.57 10.40
CA TRP A 21 0.59 15.64 10.01
C TRP A 21 -0.79 16.11 10.49
N VAL A 22 -1.76 16.14 9.58
CA VAL A 22 -3.14 16.55 9.87
C VAL A 22 -4.10 15.45 9.46
N ASN A 23 -5.10 15.15 10.29
CA ASN A 23 -6.10 14.14 9.99
C ASN A 23 -7.08 14.61 8.90
N MET A 24 -7.61 13.68 8.09
CA MET A 24 -8.68 13.96 7.12
C MET A 24 -10.04 13.36 7.54
N PRO A 25 -11.16 14.11 7.44
CA PRO A 25 -11.21 15.55 7.17
C PRO A 25 -10.55 16.34 8.32
N PRO A 26 -10.07 17.58 8.08
CA PRO A 26 -9.39 18.38 9.10
C PRO A 26 -10.37 18.65 10.24
N LYS A 27 -10.27 17.84 11.29
CA LYS A 27 -10.96 18.07 12.57
C LYS A 27 -9.89 18.53 13.53
N GLU A 28 -10.12 19.65 14.21
CA GLU A 28 -9.34 20.02 15.39
C GLU A 28 -9.38 18.83 16.36
N LEU A 29 -8.22 18.22 16.59
CA LEU A 29 -8.14 17.04 17.42
C LEU A 29 -8.29 17.47 18.89
N SER A 30 -9.41 17.12 19.51
CA SER A 30 -9.48 17.14 20.96
C SER A 30 -8.50 16.10 21.54
N ARG A 31 -8.03 16.30 22.78
CA ARG A 31 -7.11 15.37 23.46
C ARG A 31 -7.63 13.92 23.51
N SER A 32 -8.94 13.73 23.49
CA SER A 32 -9.61 12.42 23.45
C SER A 32 -9.46 11.73 22.09
N VAL A 33 -9.60 12.46 20.97
CA VAL A 33 -9.43 11.91 19.63
C VAL A 33 -7.96 11.59 19.34
N ALA A 34 -7.01 12.34 19.90
CA ALA A 34 -5.58 12.02 19.83
C ALA A 34 -5.27 10.64 20.44
N LYS A 35 -5.83 10.31 21.61
CA LYS A 35 -5.71 8.97 22.22
C LYS A 35 -6.35 7.86 21.37
N GLU A 36 -7.44 8.16 20.68
CA GLU A 36 -8.12 7.22 19.77
C GLU A 36 -7.29 6.95 18.49
N CYS A 37 -6.46 7.92 18.06
CA CYS A 37 -5.49 7.74 16.95
C CYS A 37 -4.36 6.77 17.30
N ASP A 38 -4.02 6.61 18.57
CA ASP A 38 -3.02 5.62 19.00
C ASP A 38 -3.60 4.20 19.03
N GLY A 39 -4.92 4.06 18.88
CA GLY A 39 -5.65 2.78 18.85
C GLY A 39 -5.90 2.20 17.47
N VAL A 40 -5.54 2.87 16.37
CA VAL A 40 -5.82 2.36 15.00
C VAL A 40 -4.78 1.35 14.53
N ALA A 41 -5.25 0.33 13.80
CA ALA A 41 -4.41 -0.77 13.35
C ALA A 41 -3.40 -0.36 12.27
N ILE A 42 -3.78 0.61 11.43
CA ILE A 42 -2.97 1.06 10.29
C ILE A 42 -3.03 2.59 10.19
N LYS A 43 -1.87 3.24 10.05
CA LYS A 43 -1.74 4.67 9.75
C LYS A 43 -1.21 4.82 8.34
N VAL A 44 -1.85 5.69 7.56
CA VAL A 44 -1.49 5.97 6.17
C VAL A 44 -1.12 7.43 6.08
N PHE A 45 0.08 7.74 5.59
CA PHE A 45 0.54 9.11 5.45
C PHE A 45 0.51 9.52 3.98
N LYS A 46 0.09 10.76 3.72
CA LYS A 46 0.03 11.33 2.39
C LYS A 46 0.69 12.71 2.35
N ILE A 47 1.55 12.93 1.38
CA ILE A 47 2.22 14.22 1.14
C ILE A 47 1.73 14.86 -0.15
N LYS A 48 1.99 16.17 -0.31
CA LYS A 48 1.70 16.87 -1.56
C LYS A 48 2.68 16.38 -2.63
N GLY A 49 2.15 15.83 -3.72
CA GLY A 49 2.89 15.42 -4.90
C GLY A 49 3.33 16.61 -5.73
N ARG A 50 4.39 17.28 -5.28
CA ARG A 50 4.96 18.47 -5.92
C ARG A 50 5.66 18.16 -7.24
N GLU A 51 5.95 16.89 -7.52
CA GLU A 51 6.46 16.39 -8.79
C GLU A 51 5.40 16.39 -9.90
N LYS A 52 4.11 16.47 -9.55
CA LYS A 52 2.99 16.57 -10.50
C LYS A 52 2.44 18.00 -10.57
N PRO A 53 1.89 18.41 -11.74
CA PRO A 53 1.20 19.69 -11.85
C PRO A 53 0.08 19.82 -10.82
N CYS A 54 -0.04 21.01 -10.23
CA CYS A 54 -1.17 21.34 -9.37
C CYS A 54 -2.37 21.84 -10.20
N ILE A 55 -3.59 21.62 -9.69
CA ILE A 55 -4.82 22.17 -10.28
C ILE A 55 -5.33 23.24 -9.32
N GLY A 56 -5.36 24.49 -9.77
CA GLY A 56 -5.80 25.62 -8.93
C GLY A 56 -4.94 25.82 -7.66
N GLY A 57 -3.64 25.51 -7.71
CA GLY A 57 -2.75 25.57 -6.55
C GLY A 57 -2.86 24.38 -5.59
N ILE A 58 -3.74 23.41 -5.88
CA ILE A 58 -3.91 22.20 -5.09
C ILE A 58 -3.07 21.08 -5.69
N TYR A 59 -2.11 20.60 -4.91
CA TYR A 59 -1.29 19.45 -5.29
C TYR A 59 -2.04 18.14 -5.04
N PRO A 60 -1.92 17.14 -5.93
CA PRO A 60 -2.43 15.80 -5.66
C PRO A 60 -1.73 15.23 -4.41
N LEU A 61 -2.46 14.46 -3.61
CA LEU A 61 -1.88 13.74 -2.48
C LEU A 61 -1.28 12.43 -2.96
N MET A 62 -0.04 12.16 -2.53
CA MET A 62 0.65 10.89 -2.76
C MET A 62 0.88 10.17 -1.45
N TYR A 63 0.86 8.84 -1.49
CA TYR A 63 1.21 8.01 -0.34
C TYR A 63 2.67 8.27 0.07
N HIS A 64 2.97 8.21 1.36
CA HIS A 64 4.32 8.42 1.89
C HIS A 64 4.75 7.19 2.72
N PRO A 65 4.73 7.16 4.06
CA PRO A 65 4.77 5.88 4.76
C PRO A 65 3.37 5.31 5.02
N VAL A 66 3.35 4.00 5.26
CA VAL A 66 2.22 3.28 5.84
C VAL A 66 2.74 2.50 7.04
N ASP A 67 2.17 2.76 8.20
CA ASP A 67 2.56 2.11 9.45
C ASP A 67 1.48 1.14 9.90
N VAL A 68 1.89 -0.07 10.30
CA VAL A 68 1.01 -1.08 10.87
C VAL A 68 1.38 -1.27 12.33
N HIS A 69 0.45 -0.94 13.23
CA HIS A 69 0.64 -1.01 14.67
C HIS A 69 -0.11 -2.16 15.35
N ASN A 70 -1.04 -2.82 14.64
CA ASN A 70 -1.77 -3.94 15.23
C ASN A 70 -0.82 -5.14 15.44
N PRO A 71 -0.60 -5.60 16.69
CA PRO A 71 0.41 -6.63 16.98
C PRO A 71 0.10 -7.96 16.28
N VAL A 72 -1.17 -8.37 16.27
CA VAL A 72 -1.61 -9.62 15.63
C VAL A 72 -1.33 -9.58 14.13
N LEU A 73 -1.60 -8.45 13.49
CA LEU A 73 -1.30 -8.23 12.09
C LEU A 73 0.22 -8.18 11.86
N VAL A 74 0.98 -7.49 12.71
CA VAL A 74 2.46 -7.44 12.61
C VAL A 74 3.03 -8.85 12.68
N GLU A 75 2.74 -9.61 13.73
CA GLU A 75 3.24 -10.97 13.94
C GLU A 75 2.89 -11.92 12.80
N SER A 76 1.66 -11.84 12.28
CA SER A 76 1.21 -12.68 11.16
C SER A 76 1.95 -12.39 9.85
N LEU A 77 2.51 -11.17 9.72
CA LEU A 77 3.18 -10.72 8.51
C LEU A 77 4.70 -10.86 8.56
N LYS A 78 5.30 -10.85 9.77
CA LYS A 78 6.73 -11.09 9.95
C LYS A 78 7.27 -12.26 9.12
N PRO A 79 6.68 -13.48 9.16
CA PRO A 79 7.24 -14.61 8.43
C PRO A 79 7.23 -14.39 6.91
N ILE A 80 6.18 -13.76 6.37
CA ILE A 80 6.09 -13.44 4.93
C ILE A 80 7.22 -12.50 4.53
N PHE A 81 7.50 -11.49 5.36
CA PHE A 81 8.53 -10.50 5.08
C PHE A 81 9.94 -11.05 5.24
N GLU A 82 10.19 -11.80 6.31
CA GLU A 82 11.47 -12.47 6.54
C GLU A 82 11.82 -13.43 5.41
N GLU A 83 10.85 -14.21 4.92
CA GLU A 83 11.06 -15.15 3.82
C GLU A 83 11.34 -14.45 2.48
N LYS A 84 10.60 -13.38 2.17
CA LYS A 84 10.63 -12.77 0.82
C LYS A 84 11.64 -11.65 0.68
N ILE A 85 11.88 -10.90 1.74
CA ILE A 85 12.62 -9.63 1.70
C ILE A 85 13.74 -9.59 2.76
N GLY A 86 13.74 -10.50 3.73
CA GLY A 86 14.72 -10.57 4.82
C GLY A 86 14.43 -9.57 5.96
N SER A 87 15.45 -9.26 6.77
CA SER A 87 15.33 -8.43 7.98
C SER A 87 15.31 -6.91 7.74
N ARG A 88 14.78 -6.44 6.60
CA ARG A 88 14.83 -5.02 6.21
C ARG A 88 13.80 -4.14 6.93
N LEU A 89 12.76 -4.74 7.48
CA LEU A 89 11.71 -4.04 8.20
C LEU A 89 12.01 -4.07 9.69
N ASP A 90 11.86 -2.93 10.35
CA ASP A 90 11.66 -2.93 11.80
C ASP A 90 10.37 -3.69 12.05
N THR A 91 10.47 -4.87 12.64
CA THR A 91 9.33 -5.73 12.92
C THR A 91 9.05 -5.81 14.41
N GLU A 92 9.83 -5.14 15.26
CA GLU A 92 9.77 -5.39 16.69
C GLU A 92 8.40 -5.01 17.25
N TYR A 93 7.88 -3.83 16.83
CA TYR A 93 6.57 -3.33 17.30
C TYR A 93 5.69 -2.72 16.21
N THR A 94 6.24 -2.30 15.06
CA THR A 94 5.47 -1.61 14.00
C THR A 94 6.09 -1.89 12.66
N LEU A 95 5.31 -2.31 11.66
CA LEU A 95 5.79 -2.44 10.29
C LEU A 95 5.58 -1.13 9.55
N THR A 96 6.68 -0.43 9.25
CA THR A 96 6.66 0.80 8.43
C THR A 96 7.10 0.48 7.01
N TYR A 97 6.24 0.81 6.05
CA TYR A 97 6.53 0.71 4.62
C TYR A 97 6.78 2.11 4.07
N THR A 98 7.86 2.30 3.34
CA THR A 98 8.18 3.57 2.67
C THR A 98 8.11 3.42 1.17
N GLU A 99 7.84 4.51 0.47
CA GLU A 99 8.02 4.58 -0.98
C GLU A 99 9.42 4.06 -1.39
N PRO A 100 9.54 3.30 -2.49
CA PRO A 100 8.52 3.00 -3.50
C PRO A 100 7.60 1.81 -3.18
N PHE A 101 7.48 1.40 -1.90
CA PHE A 101 6.64 0.28 -1.44
C PHE A 101 6.93 -1.06 -2.10
N GLN A 102 8.19 -1.30 -2.49
CA GLN A 102 8.61 -2.55 -3.11
C GLN A 102 8.25 -3.75 -2.24
N ASP A 103 8.50 -3.64 -0.94
CA ASP A 103 8.25 -4.70 0.02
C ASP A 103 6.76 -5.12 0.04
N LEU A 104 5.86 -4.13 -0.04
CA LEU A 104 4.43 -4.38 -0.16
C LEU A 104 4.04 -4.92 -1.53
N TRP A 105 4.71 -4.49 -2.61
CA TRP A 105 4.40 -4.94 -3.97
C TRP A 105 4.76 -6.40 -4.23
N PHE A 106 5.87 -6.88 -3.67
CA PHE A 106 6.30 -8.26 -3.90
C PHE A 106 5.60 -9.27 -3.00
N CYS A 107 5.15 -8.88 -1.80
CA CYS A 107 4.44 -9.77 -0.88
C CYS A 107 2.91 -9.83 -1.10
N GLN A 108 2.38 -9.22 -2.15
CA GLN A 108 0.91 -9.12 -2.37
C GLN A 108 0.22 -10.48 -2.40
N GLY A 109 0.84 -11.46 -3.06
CA GLY A 109 0.25 -12.79 -3.23
C GLY A 109 0.16 -13.54 -1.90
N GLU A 110 1.22 -13.50 -1.11
CA GLU A 110 1.31 -14.14 0.20
C GLU A 110 0.35 -13.50 1.20
N ILE A 111 0.26 -12.17 1.22
CA ILE A 111 -0.70 -11.44 2.06
C ILE A 111 -2.14 -11.76 1.65
N ALA A 112 -2.41 -11.85 0.34
CA ALA A 112 -3.74 -12.23 -0.15
C ALA A 112 -4.09 -13.68 0.22
N ASN A 113 -3.13 -14.60 0.10
CA ASN A 113 -3.31 -16.00 0.48
C ASN A 113 -3.61 -16.12 1.98
N LEU A 114 -2.87 -15.40 2.83
CA LEU A 114 -3.13 -15.34 4.27
C LEU A 114 -4.55 -14.87 4.59
N ALA A 115 -5.08 -13.89 3.84
CA ALA A 115 -6.45 -13.39 4.02
C ALA A 115 -7.52 -14.39 3.59
N ILE A 116 -7.21 -15.23 2.60
CA ILE A 116 -8.10 -16.29 2.10
C ILE A 116 -8.15 -17.45 3.10
N THR A 117 -6.98 -17.87 3.61
CA THR A 117 -6.86 -19.01 4.53
C THR A 117 -7.32 -18.69 5.95
N ALA A 118 -7.32 -17.41 6.36
CA ALA A 118 -7.90 -16.98 7.64
C ALA A 118 -9.39 -17.37 7.71
N GLU A 119 -9.79 -18.02 8.81
CA GLU A 119 -11.18 -18.41 9.03
C GLU A 119 -12.10 -17.19 9.10
N LYS A 120 -13.39 -17.35 8.76
CA LYS A 120 -14.34 -16.21 8.79
C LYS A 120 -14.53 -15.61 10.19
N ALA A 121 -14.36 -16.40 11.24
CA ALA A 121 -14.44 -15.95 12.63
C ALA A 121 -13.10 -15.42 13.17
N ASP A 122 -12.02 -15.52 12.40
CA ASP A 122 -10.71 -15.07 12.81
C ASP A 122 -10.66 -13.54 12.92
N ALA A 123 -10.28 -13.06 14.10
CA ALA A 123 -10.11 -11.64 14.39
C ALA A 123 -9.07 -10.97 13.46
N LEU A 124 -8.15 -11.73 12.85
CA LEU A 124 -7.14 -11.24 11.90
C LEU A 124 -7.73 -10.88 10.53
N LYS A 125 -8.79 -11.58 10.10
CA LYS A 125 -9.31 -11.48 8.73
C LYS A 125 -9.76 -10.06 8.33
N PRO A 126 -10.50 -9.30 9.17
CA PRO A 126 -10.86 -7.92 8.84
C PRO A 126 -9.65 -7.01 8.65
N TYR A 127 -8.57 -7.22 9.41
CA TYR A 127 -7.34 -6.42 9.29
C TYR A 127 -6.58 -6.74 7.99
N LEU A 128 -6.50 -8.01 7.62
CA LEU A 128 -5.89 -8.41 6.34
C LEU A 128 -6.67 -7.86 5.15
N GLN A 129 -8.00 -7.91 5.20
CA GLN A 129 -8.86 -7.33 4.16
C GLN A 129 -8.68 -5.82 4.06
N LEU A 130 -8.64 -5.12 5.19
CA LEU A 130 -8.40 -3.68 5.23
C LEU A 130 -7.04 -3.33 4.60
N ARG A 131 -6.01 -4.10 4.94
CA ARG A 131 -4.68 -3.92 4.39
C ARG A 131 -4.63 -4.15 2.88
N LEU A 132 -5.27 -5.20 2.38
CA LEU A 132 -5.39 -5.45 0.94
C LEU A 132 -6.12 -4.31 0.23
N SER A 133 -7.15 -3.72 0.85
CA SER A 133 -7.81 -2.53 0.31
C SER A 133 -6.86 -1.35 0.16
N ILE A 134 -6.08 -1.04 1.20
CA ILE A 134 -5.08 0.04 1.16
C ILE A 134 -4.03 -0.24 0.07
N MET A 135 -3.55 -1.47 -0.04
CA MET A 135 -2.60 -1.86 -1.09
C MET A 135 -3.22 -1.71 -2.49
N ASN A 136 -4.48 -2.09 -2.68
CA ASN A 136 -5.18 -1.91 -3.95
C ASN A 136 -5.24 -0.44 -4.35
N GLU A 137 -5.46 0.47 -3.39
CA GLU A 137 -5.46 1.91 -3.64
C GLU A 137 -4.07 2.45 -3.97
N ILE A 138 -3.03 2.08 -3.21
CA ILE A 138 -1.64 2.50 -3.45
C ILE A 138 -1.20 2.10 -4.86
N PHE A 139 -1.53 0.87 -5.26
CA PHE A 139 -1.00 0.27 -6.47
C PHE A 139 -1.96 0.30 -7.67
N VAL A 140 -3.09 1.00 -7.59
CA VAL A 140 -4.08 1.05 -8.69
C VAL A 140 -3.44 1.48 -10.02
N GLY A 141 -2.60 2.53 -9.98
CA GLY A 141 -1.90 3.03 -11.16
C GLY A 141 -0.84 2.05 -11.67
N VAL A 142 -0.10 1.41 -10.77
CA VAL A 142 0.93 0.42 -11.11
C VAL A 142 0.30 -0.80 -11.78
N ARG A 143 -0.81 -1.32 -11.24
CA ARG A 143 -1.53 -2.45 -11.84
C ARG A 143 -2.10 -2.12 -13.22
N PHE A 144 -2.64 -0.91 -13.38
CA PHE A 144 -3.12 -0.46 -14.68
C PHE A 144 -1.99 -0.42 -15.72
N ALA A 145 -0.84 0.15 -15.35
CA ALA A 145 0.34 0.17 -16.21
C ALA A 145 0.86 -1.24 -16.52
N ASN A 146 0.95 -2.11 -15.51
CA ASN A 146 1.43 -3.48 -15.66
C ASN A 146 0.56 -4.29 -16.62
N LYS A 147 -0.76 -4.24 -16.47
CA LYS A 147 -1.71 -4.92 -17.37
C LYS A 147 -1.56 -4.45 -18.82
N LYS A 148 -1.32 -3.15 -19.04
CA LYS A 148 -1.09 -2.62 -20.38
C LYS A 148 0.22 -3.15 -20.99
N ILE A 149 1.29 -3.23 -20.19
CA ILE A 149 2.58 -3.78 -20.60
C ILE A 149 2.44 -5.27 -20.97
N GLU A 150 1.77 -6.05 -20.13
CA GLU A 150 1.50 -7.47 -20.38
C GLU A 150 0.75 -7.69 -21.70
N GLN A 151 -0.30 -6.90 -21.96
CA GLN A 151 -1.05 -6.96 -23.21
C GLN A 151 -0.18 -6.64 -24.44
N ILE A 152 0.69 -5.63 -24.33
CA ILE A 152 1.62 -5.29 -25.40
C ILE A 152 2.62 -6.43 -25.64
N ALA A 153 3.16 -7.03 -24.58
CA ALA A 153 4.10 -8.14 -24.68
C ALA A 153 3.46 -9.38 -25.32
N LEU A 154 2.27 -9.77 -24.88
CA LEU A 154 1.51 -10.88 -25.45
C LEU A 154 1.18 -10.63 -26.93
N GLY A 155 0.76 -9.42 -27.29
CA GLY A 155 0.50 -9.05 -28.69
C GLY A 155 1.77 -9.14 -29.57
N ARG A 156 2.95 -8.80 -29.04
CA ARG A 156 4.22 -8.97 -29.75
C ARG A 156 4.60 -10.45 -29.92
N LEU A 157 4.38 -11.27 -28.90
CA LEU A 157 4.64 -12.71 -28.97
C LEU A 157 3.73 -13.38 -30.00
N GLN A 158 2.44 -13.04 -30.01
CA GLN A 158 1.49 -13.58 -30.98
C GLN A 158 1.91 -13.24 -32.42
N LYS A 159 2.26 -11.98 -32.70
CA LYS A 159 2.76 -11.58 -34.03
C LYS A 159 4.01 -12.35 -34.46
N ARG A 160 4.91 -12.67 -33.53
CA ARG A 160 6.10 -13.47 -33.81
C ARG A 160 5.74 -14.93 -34.12
N ILE A 161 4.81 -15.50 -33.36
CA ILE A 161 4.30 -16.86 -33.60
C ILE A 161 3.66 -16.92 -34.99
N ASP A 162 2.77 -15.98 -35.32
CA ASP A 162 2.08 -15.94 -36.61
C ASP A 162 3.08 -15.82 -37.78
N ALA A 163 4.10 -14.97 -37.64
CA ALA A 163 5.15 -14.81 -38.64
C ALA A 163 6.03 -16.07 -38.83
N VAL A 164 6.23 -16.87 -37.77
CA VAL A 164 6.95 -18.15 -37.86
C VAL A 164 6.06 -19.21 -38.52
N SER A 165 4.79 -19.31 -38.11
CA SER A 165 3.81 -20.23 -38.70
C SER A 165 3.63 -20.00 -40.20
N ALA A 166 3.58 -18.74 -40.63
CA ALA A 166 3.49 -18.38 -42.05
C ALA A 166 4.72 -18.82 -42.86
N LYS A 167 5.92 -18.83 -42.26
CA LYS A 167 7.16 -19.29 -42.90
C LYS A 167 7.30 -20.80 -42.96
N LEU A 168 6.63 -21.54 -42.05
CA LEU A 168 6.65 -23.00 -41.98
C LEU A 168 5.56 -23.65 -42.83
N SER A 169 4.60 -22.86 -43.33
CA SER A 169 3.49 -23.32 -44.17
C SER A 169 3.80 -23.21 -45.68
N VAL A 170 5.07 -22.99 -46.03
CA VAL A 170 5.65 -22.93 -47.39
C VAL A 170 6.69 -24.04 -47.50
#